data_AF-A0A660WTZ9-F1
#
_entry.id   AF-A0A660WTZ9-F1
#
_cell.length_a   1.000
_cell.length_b   1.000
_cell.length_c   1.000
_cell.angle_alpha   90.00
_cell.angle_beta   90.00
_cell.angle_gamma   90.00
#
_symmetry.space_group_name_H-M   'P 1'
#
loop_
_entity.id
_entity.type
_entity.pdbx_description
1 polymer ?
#
loop_
_entity_poly.entity_id
_entity_poly.type
_entity_poly.pdbx_seq_one_letter_code
_entity_poly.pdbx_strand_id
1 'polypeptide(L)'
;MRVEIKKLSEIRRIVNVEVDKFLLDEDRKKVYQDLGKELKVPGFRKGCAPLDILEKHYGKFLKEKFLEWALPIYYERIIKEKNITPAALLRIFDIELKEDSLKFSFEVELKPRIEIEESLYKGIKIKEKKIEVREE
;
A
#
# COMPACT_ATOMS: atom_id res chain seq x y z
N MET A 1 3.33 -14.60 5.72
CA MET A 1 3.86 -13.26 5.43
C MET A 1 4.57 -12.79 6.69
N ARG A 2 5.80 -12.29 6.59
CA ARG A 2 6.58 -11.80 7.73
C ARG A 2 6.65 -10.28 7.69
N VAL A 3 6.37 -9.64 8.83
CA VAL A 3 6.33 -8.19 8.97
C VAL A 3 7.15 -7.79 10.19
N GLU A 4 8.16 -6.95 9.99
CA GLU A 4 9.05 -6.46 11.04
C GLU A 4 8.96 -4.93 11.14
N ILE A 5 8.48 -4.43 12.28
CA ILE A 5 8.28 -3.00 12.52
C ILE A 5 9.44 -2.45 13.35
N LYS A 6 10.17 -1.47 12.80
CA LYS A 6 11.22 -0.71 13.48
C LYS A 6 10.71 0.69 13.85
N LYS A 7 10.89 1.05 15.13
CA LYS A 7 10.60 2.40 15.65
C LYS A 7 11.77 3.32 15.37
N LEU A 8 11.52 4.39 14.58
CA LEU A 8 12.53 5.41 14.29
C LEU A 8 12.35 6.64 15.18
N SER A 9 11.11 7.14 15.32
CA SER A 9 10.77 8.26 16.22
C SER A 9 9.43 8.02 16.92
N GLU A 10 8.83 9.02 17.56
CA GLU A 10 7.49 8.89 18.15
C GLU A 10 6.45 8.54 17.09
N ILE A 11 6.47 9.26 15.97
CA ILE A 11 5.52 9.12 14.86
C ILE A 11 6.06 8.32 13.67
N ARG A 12 7.38 8.15 13.50
CA ARG A 12 7.93 7.42 12.34
C ARG A 12 8.16 5.94 12.63
N ARG A 13 7.72 5.10 11.71
CA ARG A 13 7.94 3.64 11.70
C ARG A 13 8.47 3.22 10.34
N ILE A 14 9.47 2.34 10.35
CA ILE A 14 9.91 1.61 9.16
C ILE A 14 9.36 0.20 9.27
N VAL A 15 8.66 -0.27 8.26
CA VAL A 15 8.09 -1.62 8.21
C VAL A 15 8.78 -2.39 7.10
N ASN A 16 9.42 -3.49 7.47
CA ASN A 16 10.04 -4.42 6.53
C ASN A 16 9.08 -5.59 6.31
N VAL A 17 8.86 -5.93 5.06
CA VAL A 17 7.87 -6.93 4.66
C VAL A 17 8.55 -7.99 3.83
N GLU A 18 8.27 -9.24 4.15
CA GLU A 18 8.65 -10.40 3.37
C GLU A 18 7.41 -11.25 3.09
N VAL A 19 7.08 -11.39 1.82
CA VAL A 19 5.94 -12.19 1.35
C VAL A 19 6.44 -13.56 0.93
N ASP A 20 5.81 -14.61 1.47
CA ASP A 20 6.15 -16.00 1.17
C ASP A 20 5.76 -16.41 -0.26
N LYS A 21 6.50 -17.36 -0.82
CA LYS A 21 6.29 -17.92 -2.16
C LYS A 21 4.85 -18.32 -2.45
N PHE A 22 4.19 -18.99 -1.50
CA PHE A 22 2.85 -19.54 -1.72
C PHE A 22 1.82 -18.46 -2.07
N LEU A 23 1.79 -17.38 -1.28
CA LEU A 23 0.89 -16.24 -1.54
C LEU A 23 1.31 -15.50 -2.82
N LEU A 24 2.61 -15.32 -3.01
CA LEU A 24 3.17 -14.63 -4.16
C LEU A 24 2.84 -15.32 -5.49
N ASP A 25 2.95 -16.64 -5.55
CA ASP A 25 2.66 -17.43 -6.76
C ASP A 25 1.17 -17.39 -7.13
N GLU A 26 0.28 -17.42 -6.14
CA GLU A 26 -1.15 -17.31 -6.37
C GLU A 26 -1.52 -15.93 -6.93
N ASP A 27 -1.00 -14.87 -6.31
CA ASP A 27 -1.24 -13.48 -6.71
C ASP A 27 -0.64 -13.20 -8.10
N ARG A 28 0.58 -13.69 -8.37
CA ARG A 28 1.22 -13.58 -9.68
C ARG A 28 0.41 -14.26 -10.78
N LYS A 29 -0.05 -15.49 -10.56
CA LYS A 29 -0.83 -16.22 -11.56
C LYS A 29 -2.09 -15.46 -11.94
N LYS A 30 -2.81 -14.90 -10.96
CA LYS A 30 -4.01 -14.09 -11.20
C LYS A 30 -3.68 -12.86 -12.06
N VAL A 31 -2.70 -12.07 -11.63
CA VAL A 31 -2.33 -10.83 -12.34
C VAL A 31 -1.80 -11.12 -13.75
N TYR A 32 -0.98 -12.15 -13.93
CA TYR A 32 -0.42 -12.50 -15.22
C TYR A 32 -1.48 -13.05 -16.18
N GLN A 33 -2.45 -13.80 -15.67
CA GLN A 33 -3.60 -14.23 -16.47
C GLN A 33 -4.44 -13.04 -16.94
N ASP A 34 -4.68 -12.06 -16.07
CA ASP A 34 -5.46 -10.88 -16.42
C ASP A 34 -4.74 -10.00 -17.43
N LEU A 35 -3.45 -9.71 -17.22
CA LEU A 35 -2.63 -8.97 -18.19
C LEU A 35 -2.47 -9.74 -19.51
N GLY A 36 -2.36 -11.07 -19.44
CA GLY A 36 -2.24 -11.95 -20.59
C GLY A 36 -3.41 -11.84 -21.58
N LYS A 37 -4.63 -11.55 -21.10
CA LYS A 37 -5.82 -11.35 -21.95
C LYS A 37 -5.65 -10.18 -22.93
N GLU A 38 -4.87 -9.17 -22.56
CA GLU A 38 -4.66 -7.97 -23.36
C GLU A 38 -3.44 -8.05 -24.27
N LEU A 39 -2.47 -8.90 -23.90
CA LEU A 39 -1.20 -9.03 -24.61
C LEU A 39 -1.32 -9.87 -25.88
N LYS A 40 -0.53 -9.49 -26.90
CA LYS A 40 -0.41 -10.21 -28.17
C LYS A 40 0.92 -10.98 -28.17
N VAL A 41 0.86 -12.29 -28.28
CA VAL A 41 2.05 -13.14 -28.36
C VAL A 41 2.09 -13.78 -29.76
N PRO A 42 3.21 -13.68 -30.51
CA PRO A 42 3.34 -14.32 -31.81
C PRO A 42 3.03 -15.82 -31.74
N GLY A 43 2.24 -16.32 -32.68
CA GLY A 43 1.82 -17.73 -32.74
C GLY A 43 0.58 -18.08 -31.91
N PHE A 44 0.11 -17.20 -31.03
CA PHE A 44 -1.09 -17.40 -30.23
C PHE A 44 -2.18 -16.39 -30.55
N ARG A 45 -3.43 -16.84 -30.50
CA ARG A 45 -4.56 -15.90 -30.50
C ARG A 45 -4.44 -15.01 -29.26
N LYS A 46 -4.72 -13.71 -29.42
CA LYS A 46 -4.69 -12.71 -28.32
C LYS A 46 -5.40 -13.28 -27.08
N GLY A 47 -4.71 -13.25 -25.94
CA GLY A 47 -5.24 -13.77 -24.67
C GLY A 47 -5.17 -15.29 -24.45
N CYS A 48 -4.74 -16.08 -25.42
CA CYS A 48 -4.67 -17.54 -25.31
C CYS A 48 -3.23 -18.08 -25.23
N ALA A 49 -2.25 -17.22 -24.95
CA ALA A 49 -0.87 -17.64 -24.78
C ALA A 49 -0.67 -18.32 -23.40
N PRO A 50 0.02 -19.47 -23.33
CA PRO A 50 0.44 -20.08 -22.07
C PRO A 50 1.30 -19.15 -21.23
N LEU A 51 1.22 -19.28 -19.89
CA LEU A 51 1.96 -18.45 -18.94
C LEU A 51 3.48 -18.51 -19.16
N ASP A 52 4.05 -19.69 -19.43
CA ASP A 52 5.48 -19.86 -19.68
C ASP A 52 5.99 -19.05 -20.88
N ILE A 53 5.15 -18.88 -21.90
CA ILE A 53 5.50 -18.13 -23.12
C ILE A 53 5.30 -16.63 -22.85
N LEU A 54 4.27 -16.27 -22.09
CA LEU A 54 4.00 -14.90 -21.70
C LEU A 54 5.15 -14.34 -20.84
N GLU A 55 5.67 -15.10 -19.89
CA GLU A 55 6.83 -14.71 -19.08
C GLU A 55 8.10 -14.57 -19.90
N LYS A 56 8.33 -15.43 -20.91
CA LYS A 56 9.49 -15.32 -21.79
C LYS A 56 9.47 -14.05 -22.64
N HIS A 57 8.31 -13.67 -23.17
CA HIS A 57 8.17 -12.50 -24.05
C HIS A 57 8.00 -11.19 -23.27
N TYR A 58 7.25 -11.21 -22.16
CA TYR A 58 6.84 -10.00 -21.42
C TYR A 58 7.28 -10.00 -19.96
N GLY A 59 8.17 -10.90 -19.52
CA GLY A 59 8.50 -11.09 -18.10
C GLY A 59 8.92 -9.83 -17.35
N LYS A 60 9.69 -8.93 -17.97
CA LYS A 60 10.04 -7.63 -17.34
C LYS A 60 8.82 -6.74 -17.13
N PHE A 61 7.99 -6.59 -18.16
CA PHE A 61 6.78 -5.79 -18.13
C PHE A 61 5.76 -6.34 -17.12
N LEU A 62 5.57 -7.65 -17.10
CA LEU A 62 4.68 -8.33 -16.15
C LEU A 62 5.15 -8.15 -14.70
N LYS A 63 6.46 -8.27 -14.44
CA LYS A 63 7.03 -8.04 -13.10
C LYS A 63 6.79 -6.62 -12.61
N GLU A 64 7.00 -5.63 -13.47
CA GLU A 64 6.76 -4.22 -13.14
C GLU A 64 5.27 -3.96 -12.85
N LYS A 65 4.37 -4.41 -13.72
CA LYS A 65 2.92 -4.30 -13.52
C LYS A 65 2.43 -5.03 -12.27
N PHE A 66 3.01 -6.19 -11.99
CA PHE A 66 2.72 -6.92 -10.76
C PHE A 66 3.14 -6.13 -9.52
N LEU A 67 4.33 -5.50 -9.51
CA LEU A 67 4.76 -4.66 -8.40
C LEU A 67 3.83 -3.45 -8.18
N GLU A 68 3.44 -2.77 -9.26
CA GLU A 68 2.49 -1.64 -9.19
C GLU A 68 1.15 -2.05 -8.55
N TRP A 69 0.67 -3.26 -8.85
CA TRP A 69 -0.56 -3.80 -8.27
C TRP A 69 -0.37 -4.34 -6.85
N ALA A 70 0.73 -5.04 -6.58
CA ALA A 70 0.95 -5.79 -5.35
C ALA A 70 1.33 -4.89 -4.16
N LEU A 71 2.18 -3.88 -4.38
CA LEU A 71 2.64 -2.98 -3.33
C LEU A 71 1.50 -2.29 -2.55
N PRO A 72 0.51 -1.62 -3.21
CA PRO A 72 -0.59 -0.97 -2.48
C PRO A 72 -1.46 -1.97 -1.71
N ILE A 73 -1.70 -3.16 -2.28
CA ILE A 73 -2.53 -4.19 -1.64
C ILE A 73 -1.85 -4.75 -0.39
N TYR A 74 -0.57 -5.11 -0.49
CA TYR A 74 0.16 -5.61 0.68
C TYR A 74 0.33 -4.53 1.75
N TYR A 75 0.56 -3.27 1.35
CA TYR A 75 0.58 -2.13 2.26
C TYR A 75 -0.73 -2.00 3.05
N GLU A 76 -1.87 -1.99 2.36
CA GLU A 76 -3.19 -1.88 3.01
C GLU A 76 -3.47 -3.07 3.94
N ARG A 77 -3.12 -4.28 3.51
CA ARG A 77 -3.27 -5.50 4.31
C ARG A 77 -2.48 -5.41 5.62
N ILE A 78 -1.24 -4.94 5.58
CA ILE A 78 -0.38 -4.83 6.78
C ILE A 78 -0.91 -3.78 7.73
N ILE A 79 -1.36 -2.64 7.22
CA ILE A 79 -1.91 -1.56 8.03
C ILE A 79 -3.15 -2.04 8.79
N LYS A 80 -4.04 -2.76 8.09
CA LYS A 80 -5.23 -3.37 8.68
C LYS A 80 -4.86 -4.43 9.71
N GLU A 81 -3.95 -5.35 9.38
CA GLU A 81 -3.53 -6.42 10.28
C GLU A 81 -2.88 -5.90 11.56
N LYS A 82 -2.07 -4.84 11.45
CA LYS A 82 -1.35 -4.24 12.58
C LYS A 82 -2.12 -3.10 13.26
N ASN A 83 -3.36 -2.81 12.83
CA ASN A 83 -4.19 -1.69 13.31
C ASN A 83 -3.41 -0.37 13.37
N ILE A 84 -2.56 -0.13 12.37
CA ILE A 84 -1.77 1.09 12.28
C ILE A 84 -2.67 2.17 11.66
N THR A 85 -2.68 3.38 12.21
CA THR A 85 -3.36 4.52 11.58
C THR A 85 -2.31 5.44 10.97
N PRO A 86 -1.92 5.23 9.69
CA PRO A 86 -0.95 6.09 9.04
C PRO A 86 -1.56 7.48 8.80
N ALA A 87 -0.79 8.52 9.11
CA ALA A 87 -1.05 9.87 8.66
C ALA A 87 -0.60 10.04 7.20
N ALA A 88 0.57 9.50 6.86
CA ALA A 88 1.12 9.55 5.51
C ALA A 88 2.06 8.37 5.24
N LEU A 89 2.08 7.91 3.99
CA LEU A 89 3.15 7.08 3.45
C LEU A 89 4.25 8.01 2.94
N LEU A 90 5.46 7.90 3.51
CA LEU A 90 6.58 8.76 3.11
C LEU A 90 7.30 8.20 1.88
N ARG A 91 7.68 6.92 1.94
CA ARG A 91 8.40 6.25 0.87
C ARG A 91 8.31 4.74 0.97
N ILE A 92 8.41 4.09 -0.18
CA ILE A 92 8.68 2.65 -0.32
C ILE A 92 10.08 2.53 -0.92
N PHE A 93 10.91 1.66 -0.36
CA PHE A 93 12.30 1.45 -0.77
C PHE A 93 12.73 -0.01 -0.54
N ASP A 94 13.93 -0.38 -1.00
CA ASP A 94 14.46 -1.75 -0.94
C ASP A 94 13.50 -2.81 -1.53
N ILE A 95 12.90 -2.52 -2.69
CA ILE A 95 11.98 -3.43 -3.37
C ILE A 95 12.81 -4.50 -4.09
N GLU A 96 12.82 -5.71 -3.56
CA GLU A 96 13.42 -6.89 -4.17
C GLU A 96 12.33 -7.91 -4.54
N LEU A 97 12.12 -8.12 -5.83
CA LEU A 97 11.28 -9.18 -6.37
C LEU A 97 12.16 -10.34 -6.86
N LYS A 98 12.21 -11.43 -6.09
CA LYS A 98 12.84 -12.70 -6.49
C LYS A 98 11.77 -13.68 -6.95
N GLU A 99 12.15 -14.79 -7.57
CA GLU A 99 11.20 -15.82 -7.98
C GLU A 99 10.38 -16.33 -6.79
N ASP A 100 11.01 -16.52 -5.63
CA ASP A 100 10.36 -17.15 -4.48
C ASP A 100 9.94 -16.18 -3.37
N SER A 101 10.27 -14.91 -3.47
CA SER A 101 9.93 -13.92 -2.43
C SER A 101 9.84 -12.51 -2.96
N LEU A 102 8.97 -11.72 -2.33
CA LEU A 102 8.92 -10.27 -2.49
C LEU A 102 9.29 -9.64 -1.16
N LYS A 103 10.35 -8.84 -1.16
CA LYS A 103 10.78 -8.03 -0.03
C LYS A 103 10.63 -6.56 -0.38
N PHE A 104 10.09 -5.78 0.54
CA PHE A 104 10.05 -4.33 0.42
C PHE A 104 9.97 -3.70 1.79
N SER A 105 10.47 -2.47 1.88
CA SER A 105 10.44 -1.66 3.08
C SER A 105 9.63 -0.40 2.81
N PHE A 106 8.84 0.03 3.79
CA PHE A 106 8.14 1.30 3.70
C PHE A 106 8.25 2.10 4.98
N GLU A 107 8.31 3.42 4.83
CA GLU A 107 8.34 4.37 5.93
C GLU A 107 6.99 5.09 6.02
N VAL A 108 6.37 5.01 7.19
CA VAL A 108 5.07 5.65 7.48
C VAL A 108 5.17 6.56 8.69
N GLU A 109 4.45 7.67 8.61
CA GLU A 109 4.16 8.52 9.75
C GLU A 109 2.81 8.14 10.35
N LEU A 110 2.77 7.99 11.67
CA LEU A 110 1.58 7.66 12.44
C LEU A 110 0.82 8.92 12.81
N LYS A 111 -0.51 8.82 12.80
CA LYS A 111 -1.35 9.88 13.36
C LYS A 111 -1.07 9.98 14.86
N PRO A 112 -0.71 11.17 15.39
CA PRO A 112 -0.49 11.33 16.81
C PRO A 112 -1.81 11.10 17.55
N ARG A 113 -1.73 10.40 18.68
CA ARG A 113 -2.85 10.28 19.60
C ARG A 113 -2.85 11.52 20.49
N ILE A 114 -3.77 12.44 20.22
CA ILE A 114 -3.96 13.65 21.03
C ILE A 114 -5.03 13.34 22.06
N GLU A 115 -4.67 13.35 23.33
CA GLU A 115 -5.61 13.27 24.45
C GLU A 115 -5.78 14.70 24.98
N ILE A 116 -6.95 15.29 24.75
CA ILE A 116 -7.26 16.66 25.16
C ILE A 116 -7.83 16.60 26.58
N GLU A 117 -7.13 17.21 27.54
CA GLU A 117 -7.64 17.33 28.91
C GLU A 117 -8.84 18.29 28.99
N GLU A 118 -9.85 17.93 29.79
CA GLU A 118 -11.08 18.71 30.01
C GLU A 118 -10.81 20.13 30.53
N SER A 119 -9.70 20.33 31.24
CA SER A 119 -9.23 21.60 31.77
C SER A 119 -8.87 22.62 30.69
N LEU A 120 -8.50 22.17 29.48
CA LEU A 120 -8.03 23.05 28.41
C LEU A 120 -9.16 23.78 27.67
N TYR A 121 -10.38 23.23 27.65
CA TYR A 121 -11.48 23.77 26.83
C TYR A 121 -12.70 24.26 27.62
N LYS A 122 -12.94 23.77 28.85
CA LYS A 122 -14.10 24.19 29.66
C LYS A 122 -14.10 25.67 30.07
N GLY A 123 -12.95 26.35 30.02
CA GLY A 123 -12.81 27.77 30.40
C GLY A 123 -12.88 28.77 29.24
N ILE A 124 -13.05 28.31 28.00
CA ILE A 124 -12.98 29.18 26.82
C ILE A 124 -14.27 30.01 26.71
N LYS A 125 -14.17 31.31 27.00
CA LYS A 125 -15.27 32.26 26.82
C LYS A 125 -15.41 32.65 25.36
N ILE A 126 -16.46 32.15 24.70
CA ILE A 126 -16.81 32.51 23.32
C ILE A 126 -17.60 33.83 23.37
N LYS A 127 -17.13 34.85 22.66
CA LYS A 127 -17.91 36.08 22.42
C LYS A 127 -18.73 35.89 21.15
N GLU A 128 -20.02 35.59 21.29
CA GLU A 128 -20.94 35.69 20.15
C GLU A 128 -21.09 37.15 19.74
N LYS A 129 -20.77 37.46 18.48
CA LYS A 129 -21.19 38.72 17.87
C LYS A 129 -22.69 38.60 17.60
N LYS A 130 -23.50 39.38 18.30
CA LYS A 130 -24.90 39.58 17.92
C LYS A 130 -24.93 40.23 16.54
N ILE A 131 -25.51 39.53 15.57
CA ILE A 131 -25.81 40.08 14.26
C ILE A 131 -27.19 40.72 14.38
N GLU A 132 -27.25 42.05 14.36
CA GLU A 132 -28.52 42.76 14.19
C GLU A 132 -28.84 42.79 12.70
N VAL A 133 -29.86 42.02 12.30
CA VAL A 133 -30.40 42.09 10.93
C VAL A 133 -31.15 43.41 10.81
N ARG A 134 -30.66 44.32 9.97
CA ARG A 134 -31.43 45.50 9.54
C ARG A 134 -32.25 45.09 8.33
N GLU A 135 -33.58 45.09 8.47
CA GLU A 135 -34.48 45.06 7.32
C GLU A 135 -34.44 46.44 6.65
N GLU A 136 -34.16 46.46 5.35
CA GLU A 136 -34.44 47.58 4.44
C GLU A 136 -35.92 47.57 4.05
#